data_AF-A0A959SGA6-F1
#
_entry.id   AF-A0A959SGA6-F1
#
_cell.length_a   1.000
_cell.length_b   1.000
_cell.length_c   1.000
_cell.angle_alpha   90.00
_cell.angle_beta   90.00
_cell.angle_gamma   90.00
#
_symmetry.space_group_name_H-M   'P 1'
#
loop_
_entity.id
_entity.type
_entity.pdbx_description
1 polymer ?
#
loop_
_entity_poly.entity_id
_entity_poly.type
_entity_poly.pdbx_seq_one_letter_code
_entity_poly.pdbx_strand_id
1 'polypeptide(L)'
;DRMFLAILSAAYTVEQLENGETREVLRIPAPLAPVKVAVLPLVKKDGLPEKARAVIDGLKLSHNCQYDDKDSIGKRYRRQDAIGTPYCITVDHDTLNDDAVTIRERDSMKQERVKINEVERIVGEKVDLKGLLGRL
;
A
#
# COMPACT_ATOMS: atom_id res chain seq x y z
N ASP A 1 22.73 5.04 11.71
CA ASP A 1 21.79 5.90 12.45
C ASP A 1 21.51 7.26 11.83
N ARG A 2 22.50 8.16 11.65
CA ARG A 2 22.26 9.51 11.11
C ARG A 2 21.59 9.54 9.72
N MET A 3 21.99 8.64 8.82
CA MET A 3 21.39 8.53 7.48
C MET A 3 19.92 8.12 7.53
N PHE A 4 19.58 7.16 8.39
CA PHE A 4 18.20 6.71 8.58
C PHE A 4 17.33 7.86 9.11
N LEU A 5 17.81 8.58 10.14
CA LEU A 5 17.11 9.74 10.68
C LEU A 5 16.94 10.84 9.62
N ALA A 6 17.98 11.15 8.85
CA ALA A 6 17.91 12.15 7.79
C ALA A 6 16.85 11.81 6.73
N ILE A 7 16.76 10.55 6.31
CA ILE A 7 15.74 10.08 5.36
C ILE A 7 14.34 10.23 5.96
N LEU A 8 14.13 9.78 7.20
CA LEU A 8 12.82 9.87 7.85
C LEU A 8 12.38 11.33 8.04
N SER A 9 13.28 12.18 8.53
CA SER A 9 13.00 13.60 8.73
C SER A 9 12.68 14.32 7.42
N ALA A 10 13.38 13.98 6.33
CA ALA A 10 13.10 14.55 5.00
C ALA A 10 11.80 14.01 4.37
N ALA A 11 11.42 12.78 4.70
CA ALA A 11 10.23 12.12 4.14
C ALA A 11 8.93 12.50 4.86
N TYR A 12 8.99 12.90 6.14
CA TYR A 12 7.79 13.23 6.90
C TYR A 12 7.13 14.50 6.36
N THR A 13 5.85 14.38 5.99
CA THR A 13 5.06 15.48 5.41
C THR A 13 3.68 15.51 6.06
N VAL A 14 3.20 16.71 6.38
CA VAL A 14 1.80 16.95 6.77
C VAL A 14 1.12 17.68 5.62
N GLU A 15 0.18 17.02 4.97
CA GLU A 15 -0.58 17.56 3.84
C GLU A 15 -1.95 18.06 4.27
N GLN A 16 -2.31 19.24 3.79
CA GLN A 16 -3.71 19.69 3.83
C GLN A 16 -4.43 19.15 2.61
N LEU A 17 -5.55 18.46 2.87
CA LEU A 17 -6.42 17.96 1.83
C LEU A 17 -7.46 19.03 1.46
N GLU A 18 -8.03 18.90 0.26
CA GLU A 18 -9.02 19.86 -0.27
C GLU A 18 -10.27 19.98 0.61
N ASN A 19 -10.58 18.95 1.39
CA ASN A 19 -11.71 18.94 2.33
C ASN A 19 -11.41 19.65 3.67
N GLY A 20 -10.22 20.27 3.82
CA GLY A 20 -9.79 20.95 5.05
C GLY A 20 -9.24 20.03 6.14
N GLU A 21 -9.20 18.72 5.91
CA GLU A 21 -8.54 17.78 6.81
C GLU A 21 -7.02 17.74 6.57
N THR A 22 -6.25 17.37 7.59
CA THR A 22 -4.82 17.10 7.44
C THR A 22 -4.55 15.61 7.37
N ARG A 23 -3.48 15.24 6.66
CA ARG A 23 -2.93 13.88 6.60
C ARG A 23 -1.45 13.91 6.90
N GLU A 24 -1.02 13.01 7.77
CA GLU A 24 0.39 12.67 7.91
C GLU A 24 0.77 11.61 6.87
N VAL A 25 1.86 11.84 6.16
CA VAL A 25 2.41 10.89 5.20
C VAL A 25 3.92 10.85 5.32
N LEU A 26 4.47 9.64 5.36
CA LEU A 26 5.90 9.42 5.28
C LEU A 26 6.26 9.08 3.82
N ARG A 27 6.72 10.09 3.07
CA ARG A 27 7.11 9.97 1.65
C ARG A 27 8.47 9.29 1.47
N ILE A 28 8.70 8.21 2.22
CA ILE A 28 9.93 7.43 2.12
C ILE A 28 10.03 6.83 0.70
N PRO A 29 11.22 6.79 0.07
CA PRO A 29 11.37 6.13 -1.21
C PRO A 29 10.81 4.71 -1.18
N ALA A 30 9.99 4.34 -2.16
CA ALA A 30 9.28 3.06 -2.16
C ALA A 30 10.20 1.83 -1.99
N PRO A 31 11.43 1.81 -2.58
CA PRO A 31 12.39 0.73 -2.31
C PRO A 31 12.92 0.65 -0.89
N LEU A 32 12.82 1.73 -0.10
CA LEU A 32 13.24 1.77 1.30
C LEU A 32 12.07 1.60 2.29
N ALA A 33 10.83 1.62 1.81
CA ALA A 33 9.67 1.47 2.68
C ALA A 33 9.71 0.13 3.46
N PRO A 34 9.46 0.11 4.78
CA PRO A 34 9.51 -1.12 5.58
C PRO A 34 8.43 -2.12 5.16
N VAL A 35 7.21 -1.63 4.94
CA VAL A 35 6.09 -2.38 4.38
C VAL A 35 5.90 -1.91 2.95
N LYS A 36 5.91 -2.83 1.99
CA LYS A 36 5.75 -2.51 0.56
C LYS A 36 4.30 -2.40 0.16
N VAL A 37 3.48 -3.29 0.71
CA VAL A 37 2.08 -3.45 0.36
C VAL A 37 1.28 -3.73 1.61
N ALA A 38 0.16 -3.03 1.79
CA ALA A 38 -0.86 -3.40 2.76
C ALA A 38 -2.09 -3.95 2.04
N VAL A 39 -2.64 -5.07 2.51
CA VAL A 39 -3.87 -5.66 1.95
C VAL A 39 -5.00 -5.51 2.96
N LEU A 40 -6.10 -4.90 2.50
CA LEU A 40 -7.17 -4.35 3.31
C LEU A 40 -8.52 -4.93 2.82
N PRO A 41 -9.13 -5.89 3.51
CA PRO A 41 -10.49 -6.31 3.16
C PRO A 41 -11.49 -5.20 3.51
N LEU A 42 -12.42 -4.89 2.61
CA LEU A 42 -13.39 -3.81 2.82
C LEU A 42 -14.20 -4.02 4.11
N VAL A 43 -14.61 -5.27 4.36
CA VAL A 43 -15.30 -5.71 5.58
C VAL A 43 -14.66 -6.98 6.16
N LYS A 44 -14.84 -7.19 7.47
CA LYS A 44 -14.31 -8.36 8.21
C LYS A 44 -15.19 -9.61 8.10
N LYS A 45 -15.87 -9.81 6.97
CA LYS A 45 -16.83 -10.88 6.77
C LYS A 45 -17.00 -11.17 5.27
N ASP A 46 -17.93 -12.06 4.95
CA ASP A 46 -18.37 -12.33 3.58
C ASP A 46 -17.24 -12.86 2.66
N GLY A 47 -16.26 -13.59 3.21
CA GLY A 47 -15.18 -14.19 2.42
C GLY A 47 -14.05 -13.23 2.01
N LEU A 48 -14.20 -11.92 2.27
CA LEU A 48 -13.17 -10.93 1.93
C LEU A 48 -11.87 -11.10 2.72
N PRO A 49 -11.88 -11.40 4.04
CA PRO A 49 -10.65 -11.67 4.77
C PRO A 49 -9.84 -12.84 4.18
N GLU A 50 -10.51 -13.90 3.76
CA GLU A 50 -9.91 -15.09 3.16
C GLU A 50 -9.27 -14.75 1.80
N LYS A 51 -10.01 -14.01 0.96
CA LYS A 51 -9.48 -13.53 -0.33
C LYS A 51 -8.30 -12.58 -0.16
N ALA A 52 -8.37 -11.66 0.82
CA ALA A 52 -7.27 -10.77 1.16
C ALA A 52 -6.01 -11.51 1.62
N ARG A 53 -6.17 -12.57 2.43
CA ARG A 53 -5.04 -13.44 2.80
C ARG A 53 -4.46 -14.18 1.60
N ALA A 54 -5.28 -14.67 0.68
CA ALA A 54 -4.81 -15.29 -0.55
C ALA A 54 -3.99 -14.33 -1.42
N VAL A 55 -4.40 -13.06 -1.50
CA VAL A 55 -3.60 -12.01 -2.18
C VAL A 55 -2.24 -11.81 -1.50
N ILE A 56 -2.22 -11.76 -0.15
CA ILE A 56 -0.94 -11.69 0.59
C ILE A 56 -0.07 -12.91 0.32
N ASP A 57 -0.64 -14.11 0.29
CA ASP A 57 0.11 -15.33 0.05
C ASP A 57 0.82 -15.33 -1.30
N GLY A 58 0.23 -14.68 -2.32
CA GLY A 58 0.87 -14.46 -3.62
C GLY A 58 2.01 -13.43 -3.61
N LEU A 59 2.01 -12.48 -2.68
CA LEU A 59 2.95 -11.36 -2.65
C LEU A 59 4.07 -11.50 -1.59
N LYS A 60 3.83 -12.27 -0.52
CA LYS A 60 4.68 -12.30 0.69
C LYS A 60 6.10 -12.82 0.48
N LEU A 61 6.34 -13.58 -0.59
CA LEU A 61 7.69 -14.08 -0.91
C LEU A 61 8.55 -13.00 -1.59
N SER A 62 7.92 -12.11 -2.34
CA SER A 62 8.59 -11.03 -3.09
C SER A 62 8.67 -9.75 -2.28
N HIS A 63 7.69 -9.50 -1.40
CA HIS A 63 7.53 -8.22 -0.71
C HIS A 63 7.12 -8.37 0.75
N ASN A 64 7.60 -7.46 1.60
CA ASN A 64 7.09 -7.33 2.96
C ASN A 64 5.66 -6.76 2.92
N CYS A 65 4.69 -7.60 3.26
CA CYS A 65 3.27 -7.30 3.17
C CYS A 65 2.64 -7.18 4.56
N GLN A 66 1.64 -6.32 4.71
CA GLN A 66 0.86 -6.19 5.93
C GLN A 66 -0.62 -6.45 5.67
N TYR A 67 -1.24 -7.34 6.47
CA TYR A 67 -2.69 -7.46 6.52
C TYR A 67 -3.26 -6.45 7.52
N ASP A 68 -4.30 -5.70 7.15
CA ASP A 68 -4.95 -4.78 8.06
C ASP A 68 -6.47 -4.71 7.83
N ASP A 69 -7.22 -5.20 8.81
CA ASP A 69 -8.67 -5.21 8.80
C ASP A 69 -9.31 -4.27 9.86
N LYS A 70 -8.52 -3.60 10.69
CA LYS A 70 -9.05 -2.84 11.84
C LYS A 70 -9.52 -1.44 11.42
N ASP A 71 -10.69 -1.03 11.91
CA ASP A 71 -11.33 0.27 11.62
C ASP A 71 -11.86 0.41 10.18
N SER A 72 -12.37 1.59 9.83
CA SER A 72 -12.84 1.90 8.47
C SER A 72 -11.69 2.02 7.47
N ILE A 73 -11.98 1.75 6.19
CA ILE A 73 -10.96 1.74 5.12
C ILE A 73 -10.15 3.05 5.06
N GLY A 74 -10.82 4.20 5.21
CA GLY A 74 -10.16 5.51 5.25
C GLY A 74 -9.13 5.64 6.37
N LYS A 75 -9.44 5.15 7.58
CA LYS A 75 -8.50 5.15 8.71
C LYS A 75 -7.31 4.21 8.45
N ARG A 76 -7.54 3.09 7.77
CA ARG A 76 -6.46 2.16 7.38
C ARG A 76 -5.52 2.81 6.38
N TYR A 77 -6.04 3.48 5.36
CA TYR A 77 -5.21 4.25 4.43
C TYR A 77 -4.36 5.28 5.18
N ARG A 78 -4.95 6.09 6.07
CA ARG A 78 -4.18 7.09 6.86
C ARG A 78 -3.07 6.45 7.68
N ARG A 79 -3.32 5.29 8.31
CA ARG A 79 -2.30 4.55 9.07
C ARG A 79 -1.15 4.08 8.17
N GLN A 80 -1.47 3.51 7.02
CA GLN A 80 -0.48 3.03 6.05
C GLN A 80 0.32 4.18 5.43
N ASP A 81 -0.34 5.30 5.19
CA ASP A 81 0.26 6.52 4.69
C ASP A 81 1.28 7.11 5.70
N ALA A 82 0.93 7.13 6.98
CA ALA A 82 1.79 7.64 8.06
C ALA A 82 3.05 6.79 8.29
N ILE A 83 2.98 5.47 8.04
CA ILE A 83 4.15 4.58 8.11
C ILE A 83 4.88 4.43 6.76
N GLY A 84 4.39 5.10 5.72
CA GLY A 84 5.06 5.21 4.42
C GLY A 84 4.88 4.00 3.50
N THR A 85 3.87 3.16 3.71
CA THR A 85 3.56 2.01 2.84
C THR A 85 3.21 2.50 1.43
N PRO A 86 3.96 2.13 0.37
CA PRO A 86 3.76 2.64 -0.97
C PRO A 86 2.41 2.31 -1.59
N TYR A 87 1.92 1.08 -1.37
CA TYR A 87 0.67 0.59 -1.95
C TYR A 87 -0.27 0.01 -0.90
N CYS A 88 -1.55 0.35 -1.02
CA CYS A 88 -2.63 -0.32 -0.31
C CYS A 88 -3.55 -1.01 -1.31
N ILE A 89 -3.82 -2.30 -1.11
CA ILE A 89 -4.71 -3.11 -1.92
C ILE A 89 -6.00 -3.31 -1.14
N THR A 90 -7.12 -2.93 -1.73
CA THR A 90 -8.43 -3.14 -1.15
C THR A 90 -9.15 -4.28 -1.85
N VAL A 91 -9.65 -5.21 -1.05
CA VAL A 91 -10.45 -6.36 -1.50
C VAL A 91 -11.91 -6.07 -1.16
N ASP A 92 -12.73 -5.91 -2.18
CA ASP A 92 -14.16 -5.58 -2.10
C ASP A 92 -15.04 -6.76 -2.52
N HIS A 93 -16.36 -6.60 -2.46
CA HIS A 93 -17.30 -7.65 -2.85
C HIS A 93 -17.21 -8.02 -4.33
N ASP A 94 -16.89 -7.05 -5.19
CA ASP A 94 -16.74 -7.28 -6.63
C ASP A 94 -15.52 -8.17 -6.91
N THR A 95 -14.46 -8.08 -6.09
CA THR A 95 -13.25 -8.90 -6.17
C THR A 95 -13.56 -10.40 -6.18
N LEU A 96 -14.59 -10.83 -5.46
CA LEU A 96 -14.98 -12.25 -5.39
C LEU A 96 -15.54 -12.77 -6.72
N ASN A 97 -16.03 -11.89 -7.58
CA ASN A 97 -16.64 -12.22 -8.86
C ASN A 97 -15.68 -12.00 -10.03
N ASP A 98 -14.85 -10.95 -9.98
CA ASP A 98 -14.05 -10.50 -11.11
C ASP A 98 -12.53 -10.71 -10.96
N ASP A 99 -12.07 -11.24 -9.83
CA ASP A 99 -10.65 -11.42 -9.50
C ASP A 99 -9.81 -10.14 -9.71
N ALA A 100 -10.41 -8.97 -9.49
CA ALA A 100 -9.75 -7.68 -9.54
C ALA A 100 -9.80 -6.99 -8.18
N VAL A 101 -8.72 -6.28 -7.85
CA VAL A 101 -8.58 -5.53 -6.59
C VAL A 101 -8.34 -4.06 -6.88
N THR A 102 -8.65 -3.20 -5.91
CA THR A 102 -8.33 -1.77 -6.02
C THR A 102 -6.95 -1.52 -5.42
N ILE A 103 -5.99 -1.08 -6.23
CA ILE A 103 -4.68 -0.64 -5.76
C ILE A 103 -4.69 0.88 -5.58
N ARG A 104 -4.25 1.34 -4.41
CA ARG A 104 -4.09 2.76 -4.07
C ARG A 104 -2.62 3.08 -3.87
N GLU A 105 -2.14 4.10 -4.56
CA GLU A 105 -0.78 4.62 -4.41
C GLU A 105 -0.71 5.73 -3.34
N ARG A 106 0.31 5.67 -2.48
CA ARG A 106 0.47 6.56 -1.32
C ARG A 106 0.57 8.04 -1.68
N ASP A 107 1.44 8.36 -2.63
CA ASP A 107 1.89 9.73 -2.88
C ASP A 107 0.88 10.55 -3.67
N SER A 108 0.26 9.93 -4.69
CA SER A 108 -0.72 10.53 -5.59
C SER A 108 -2.17 10.28 -5.14
N MET A 109 -2.38 9.40 -4.16
CA MET A 109 -3.70 8.95 -3.70
C MET A 109 -4.60 8.35 -4.78
N LYS A 110 -4.04 8.01 -5.96
CA LYS A 110 -4.80 7.46 -7.07
C LYS A 110 -5.19 6.02 -6.77
N GLN A 111 -6.40 5.66 -7.18
CA GLN A 111 -6.97 4.33 -7.04
C GLN A 111 -7.24 3.75 -8.43
N GLU A 112 -6.78 2.54 -8.67
CA GLU A 112 -6.93 1.84 -9.94
C GLU A 112 -7.42 0.42 -9.67
N ARG A 113 -8.37 -0.07 -10.47
CA ARG A 113 -8.85 -1.46 -10.40
C ARG A 113 -8.00 -2.31 -11.34
N VAL A 114 -7.29 -3.29 -10.77
CA VAL A 114 -6.33 -4.13 -11.50
C VAL A 114 -6.58 -5.60 -11.21
N LYS A 115 -6.22 -6.48 -12.14
CA LYS A 115 -6.37 -7.92 -11.92
C LYS A 115 -5.36 -8.40 -10.87
N ILE A 116 -5.75 -9.35 -10.02
CA ILE A 116 -4.89 -9.84 -8.92
C ILE A 116 -3.53 -10.35 -9.44
N ASN A 117 -3.50 -10.97 -10.62
CA ASN A 117 -2.27 -11.46 -11.24
C ASN A 117 -1.32 -10.36 -11.74
N GLU A 118 -1.80 -9.12 -11.89
CA GLU A 118 -0.96 -7.97 -12.30
C GLU A 118 -0.35 -7.24 -11.10
N VAL A 119 -0.89 -7.47 -9.91
CA VAL A 119 -0.51 -6.75 -8.69
C VAL A 119 0.98 -6.88 -8.39
N GLU A 120 1.53 -8.10 -8.44
CA GLU A 120 2.95 -8.34 -8.14
C GLU A 120 3.85 -7.52 -9.06
N ARG A 121 3.55 -7.52 -10.36
CA ARG A 121 4.31 -6.74 -11.36
C ARG A 121 4.23 -5.24 -11.06
N ILE A 122 3.03 -4.70 -10.84
CA ILE A 122 2.82 -3.27 -10.58
C ILE A 122 3.55 -2.82 -9.32
N VAL A 123 3.48 -3.62 -8.26
CA VAL A 123 4.16 -3.34 -7.00
C VAL A 123 5.68 -3.39 -7.22
N GLY A 124 6.20 -4.48 -7.79
CA GLY A 124 7.62 -4.71 -8.00
C GLY A 124 8.31 -3.61 -8.82
N GLU A 125 7.65 -3.11 -9.88
CA GLU A 125 8.17 -2.02 -10.72
C GLU A 125 8.54 -0.75 -9.93
N LYS A 126 7.85 -0.48 -8.81
CA LYS A 126 8.09 0.71 -7.98
C LYS A 126 8.86 0.40 -6.70
N VAL A 127 8.64 -0.75 -6.07
CA VAL A 127 9.21 -1.07 -4.75
C VAL A 127 10.54 -1.83 -4.81
N ASP A 128 10.93 -2.37 -5.96
CA ASP A 128 12.17 -3.13 -6.04
C ASP A 128 13.38 -2.23 -6.23
N LEU A 129 14.47 -2.57 -5.54
CA LEU A 129 15.76 -1.91 -5.73
C LEU A 129 16.27 -2.05 -7.16
N LYS A 130 15.92 -3.12 -7.87
CA LYS A 130 16.30 -3.33 -9.27
C LYS A 130 15.84 -2.18 -10.16
N GLY A 131 14.60 -1.70 -9.97
CA GLY A 131 14.06 -0.59 -10.76
C GLY A 131 14.76 0.74 -10.48
N LEU A 132 15.21 0.95 -9.23
CA LEU A 132 15.98 2.13 -8.83
C LEU A 132 17.41 2.08 -9.36
N LEU A 133 18.11 0.95 -9.13
CA LEU A 133 19.53 0.78 -9.44
C LEU A 133 19.78 0.61 -10.93
N GLY A 134 18.83 0.04 -11.69
CA GLY A 134 18.96 -0.09 -13.15
C GLY A 134 18.91 1.25 -13.91
N ARG A 135 18.64 2.36 -13.22
CA ARG A 135 18.64 3.72 -13.79
C ARG A 135 19.92 4.51 -13.47
N LEU A 136 20.78 3.96 -12.61
CA LEU A 136 22.10 4.51 -12.28
C LEU A 136 23.15 4.00 -13.28
#